data_AF-R5XSI3-F1
#
_entry.id   AF-R5XSI3-F1
#
_cell.length_a   1.000
_cell.length_b   1.000
_cell.length_c   1.000
_cell.angle_alpha   90.00
_cell.angle_beta   90.00
_cell.angle_gamma   90.00
#
_symmetry.space_group_name_H-M   'P 1'
#
loop_
_entity.id
_entity.type
_entity.pdbx_description
1 polymer ?
#
loop_
_entity_poly.entity_id
_entity_poly.type
_entity_poly.pdbx_seq_one_letter_code
_entity_poly.pdbx_strand_id
1 'polypeptide(L)'
;MSISKEIMLEMYKRMDQVRKFEEKVSEFFAKGMIHGTTHLSIGQEASGVPAVMALEDGDLVTLTHRGHAMSIGMGIDLNKMMAELMGKATGFCKGKGGSMHIVDVDAGNLGSNGVVGGGLTLAPGAALTQKYKKTGKIVLCSFGDGASNEGSFHEGVNLSSVWKLPVIFYCENNLYGMSTHHTKVMNVKNVADRASSYGIQSFIVDGYDAVAVYETVKKAAEICRKGEGPVLVEAKTYRWAGHSKSDKNLYRTQEEIDSWKEKDGLIKLRNKILELGYASEEELQALELEVEKIIEEAVEFGMNSPEPSLDILEEDIYAD
;
A
#
# COMPACT_ATOMS: atom_id res chain seq x y z
N MET A 1 3.20 -3.46 -23.26
CA MET A 1 1.93 -4.12 -23.65
C MET A 1 0.85 -3.16 -23.20
N SER A 2 -0.07 -2.69 -24.05
CA SER A 2 -1.06 -1.71 -23.58
C SER A 2 -1.98 -2.35 -22.55
N ILE A 3 -1.99 -1.83 -21.32
CA ILE A 3 -2.95 -2.20 -20.26
C ILE A 3 -4.36 -2.10 -20.84
N SER A 4 -5.23 -3.08 -20.56
CA SER A 4 -6.59 -3.09 -21.12
C SER A 4 -7.46 -1.98 -20.53
N LYS A 5 -8.52 -1.59 -21.26
CA LYS A 5 -9.53 -0.64 -20.80
C LYS A 5 -10.09 -1.04 -19.44
N GLU A 6 -10.41 -2.32 -19.26
CA GLU A 6 -11.00 -2.86 -18.04
C GLU A 6 -10.06 -2.70 -16.84
N ILE A 7 -8.77 -3.01 -17.02
CA ILE A 7 -7.77 -2.85 -15.96
C ILE A 7 -7.58 -1.37 -15.60
N MET A 8 -7.53 -0.46 -16.59
CA MET A 8 -7.38 0.97 -16.31
C MET A 8 -8.58 1.57 -15.58
N LEU A 9 -9.81 1.19 -15.95
CA LEU A 9 -11.02 1.64 -15.26
C LEU A 9 -11.12 1.09 -13.84
N GLU A 10 -10.81 -0.19 -13.64
CA GLU A 10 -10.77 -0.78 -12.30
C GLU A 10 -9.67 -0.15 -11.43
N MET A 11 -8.51 0.14 -12.01
CA MET A 11 -7.41 0.82 -11.33
C MET A 11 -7.80 2.23 -10.91
N TYR A 12 -8.48 2.97 -11.80
CA TYR A 12 -9.02 4.28 -11.47
C TYR A 12 -10.05 4.21 -10.34
N LYS A 13 -11.01 3.27 -10.42
CA LYS A 13 -12.01 3.03 -9.37
C LYS A 13 -11.36 2.79 -8.00
N ARG A 14 -10.38 1.88 -7.93
CA ARG A 14 -9.69 1.57 -6.67
C ARG A 14 -8.86 2.73 -6.14
N MET A 15 -8.22 3.51 -7.02
CA MET A 15 -7.50 4.71 -6.60
C MET A 15 -8.45 5.78 -6.04
N ASP A 16 -9.62 5.98 -6.65
CA ASP A 16 -10.64 6.90 -6.14
C ASP A 16 -11.25 6.40 -4.81
N GLN A 17 -11.49 5.09 -4.69
CA GLN A 17 -11.88 4.47 -3.41
C GLN A 17 -10.89 4.79 -2.29
N VAL A 18 -9.57 4.69 -2.54
CA VAL A 18 -8.55 5.06 -1.54
C VAL A 18 -8.69 6.52 -1.14
N ARG A 19 -8.74 7.44 -2.11
CA ARG A 19 -8.84 8.88 -1.86
C ARG A 19 -10.06 9.21 -1.01
N LYS A 20 -11.24 8.78 -1.45
CA LYS A 20 -12.53 9.07 -0.80
C LYS A 20 -12.65 8.40 0.57
N PHE A 21 -12.19 7.15 0.70
CA PHE A 21 -12.15 6.44 1.98
C PHE A 21 -11.28 7.19 3.00
N GLU A 22 -10.07 7.57 2.62
CA GLU A 22 -9.14 8.23 3.54
C GLU A 22 -9.53 9.69 3.86
N GLU A 23 -10.19 10.40 2.94
CA GLU A 23 -10.82 11.69 3.22
C GLU A 23 -11.92 11.55 4.28
N LYS A 24 -12.74 10.50 4.19
CA LYS A 24 -13.76 10.19 5.20
C LYS A 24 -13.15 9.79 6.55
N VAL A 25 -12.12 8.95 6.54
CA VAL A 25 -11.36 8.58 7.74
C VAL A 25 -10.74 9.82 8.39
N SER A 26 -10.20 10.75 7.60
CA SER A 26 -9.69 12.03 8.09
C SER A 26 -10.75 12.83 8.82
N GLU A 27 -11.94 12.96 8.22
CA GLU A 27 -13.09 13.64 8.82
C GLU A 27 -13.50 13.00 10.15
N PHE A 28 -13.59 11.66 10.17
CA PHE A 28 -14.05 10.91 11.34
C PHE A 28 -13.03 10.91 12.47
N PHE A 29 -11.74 10.89 12.15
CA PHE A 29 -10.68 11.10 13.12
C PHE A 29 -10.81 12.47 13.80
N ALA A 30 -11.05 13.54 13.02
CA ALA A 30 -11.24 14.88 13.56
C ALA A 30 -12.50 15.00 14.45
N LYS A 31 -13.51 14.17 14.19
CA LYS A 31 -14.74 14.06 15.00
C LYS A 31 -14.60 13.14 16.23
N GLY A 32 -13.45 12.50 16.43
CA GLY A 32 -13.22 11.54 17.52
C GLY A 32 -13.95 10.21 17.35
N MET A 33 -14.32 9.85 16.13
CA MET A 33 -15.01 8.59 15.82
C MET A 33 -14.04 7.45 15.51
N ILE A 34 -12.84 7.79 15.04
CA ILE A 34 -11.73 6.86 14.81
C ILE A 34 -10.63 7.19 15.82
N HIS A 35 -10.15 6.15 16.52
CA HIS A 35 -9.17 6.27 17.59
C HIS A 35 -7.83 5.64 17.21
N GLY A 36 -6.79 5.92 18.01
CA GLY A 36 -5.44 5.42 17.78
C GLY A 36 -4.66 6.22 16.74
N THR A 37 -3.63 5.62 16.15
CA THR A 37 -2.79 6.29 15.15
C THR A 37 -3.24 5.96 13.74
N THR A 38 -3.58 6.98 12.97
CA THR A 38 -4.04 6.85 11.57
C THR A 38 -2.99 7.44 10.61
N HIS A 39 -2.55 6.64 9.63
CA HIS A 39 -1.51 7.01 8.66
C HIS A 39 -2.06 6.95 7.25
N LEU A 40 -2.45 8.10 6.72
CA LEU A 40 -3.09 8.18 5.41
C LEU A 40 -2.09 8.04 4.26
N SER A 41 -2.47 7.30 3.23
CA SER A 41 -1.79 7.17 1.95
C SER A 41 -2.19 8.23 0.91
N ILE A 42 -3.05 9.22 1.24
CA ILE A 42 -3.45 10.31 0.33
C ILE A 42 -2.25 10.90 -0.42
N GLY A 43 -2.32 10.84 -1.75
CA GLY A 43 -1.27 11.27 -2.68
C GLY A 43 -0.35 10.14 -3.17
N GLN A 44 -0.54 8.92 -2.67
CA GLN A 44 0.23 7.72 -3.03
C GLN A 44 -0.66 6.61 -3.60
N GLU A 45 -1.89 6.92 -4.01
CA GLU A 45 -2.83 5.94 -4.56
C GLU A 45 -2.25 5.27 -5.80
N ALA A 46 -1.62 6.06 -6.68
CA ALA A 46 -0.97 5.60 -7.91
C ALA A 46 0.30 4.77 -7.67
N SER A 47 0.95 4.87 -6.51
CA SER A 47 2.08 4.01 -6.16
C SER A 47 1.64 2.73 -5.45
N GLY A 48 0.53 2.75 -4.73
CA GLY A 48 0.03 1.58 -3.98
C GLY A 48 -0.87 0.67 -4.81
N VAL A 49 -1.96 1.20 -5.34
CA VAL A 49 -3.02 0.42 -6.00
C VAL A 49 -2.51 -0.37 -7.22
N PRO A 50 -1.81 0.25 -8.19
CA PRO A 50 -1.39 -0.45 -9.39
C PRO A 50 -0.32 -1.51 -9.12
N ALA A 51 0.46 -1.33 -8.04
CA ALA A 51 1.49 -2.27 -7.64
C ALA A 51 0.88 -3.62 -7.22
N VAL A 52 -0.16 -3.61 -6.41
CA VAL A 52 -0.84 -4.84 -5.99
C VAL A 52 -1.75 -5.41 -7.08
N MET A 53 -2.36 -4.57 -7.92
CA MET A 53 -3.15 -5.04 -9.06
C MET A 53 -2.31 -5.76 -10.13
N ALA A 54 -0.99 -5.54 -10.15
CA ALA A 54 -0.06 -6.24 -11.03
C ALA A 54 0.29 -7.67 -10.57
N LEU A 55 -0.14 -8.06 -9.37
CA LEU A 55 0.07 -9.40 -8.81
C LEU A 55 -0.99 -10.39 -9.33
N GLU A 56 -0.71 -11.68 -9.19
CA GLU A 56 -1.65 -12.75 -9.53
C GLU A 56 -2.32 -13.30 -8.26
N ASP A 57 -3.52 -13.87 -8.41
CA ASP A 57 -4.24 -14.51 -7.31
C ASP A 57 -3.35 -15.52 -6.56
N GLY A 58 -3.28 -15.39 -5.24
CA GLY A 58 -2.43 -16.22 -4.37
C GLY A 58 -0.99 -15.76 -4.23
N ASP A 59 -0.56 -14.69 -4.91
CA ASP A 59 0.62 -13.95 -4.46
C ASP A 59 0.34 -13.28 -3.11
N LEU A 60 1.39 -13.07 -2.34
CA LEU A 60 1.27 -12.56 -0.97
C LEU A 60 1.84 -11.14 -0.87
N VAL A 61 1.32 -10.36 0.06
CA VAL A 61 1.84 -9.03 0.39
C VAL A 61 2.12 -8.89 1.87
N THR A 62 3.18 -8.16 2.22
CA THR A 62 3.36 -7.60 3.56
C THR A 62 3.31 -6.08 3.45
N LEU A 63 2.45 -5.45 4.24
CA LEU A 63 2.17 -4.01 4.13
C LEU A 63 2.73 -3.23 5.32
N THR A 64 2.85 -1.92 5.16
CA THR A 64 3.26 -1.01 6.25
C THR A 64 2.05 -0.48 7.00
N HIS A 65 2.29 0.29 8.06
CA HIS A 65 1.27 1.08 8.76
C HIS A 65 0.51 2.07 7.85
N ARG A 66 1.03 2.35 6.65
CA ARG A 66 0.38 3.17 5.59
C ARG A 66 -0.13 2.30 4.44
N GLY A 67 -0.59 1.08 4.76
CA GLY A 67 -0.96 0.07 3.78
C GLY A 67 -2.31 0.26 3.09
N HIS A 68 -3.10 1.27 3.43
CA HIS A 68 -4.49 1.43 2.95
C HIS A 68 -4.61 1.39 1.42
N ALA A 69 -3.78 2.16 0.69
CA ALA A 69 -3.77 2.15 -0.77
C ALA A 69 -3.60 0.74 -1.36
N MET A 70 -2.67 -0.04 -0.81
CA MET A 70 -2.44 -1.40 -1.27
C MET A 70 -3.53 -2.36 -0.80
N SER A 71 -4.03 -2.24 0.43
CA SER A 71 -5.14 -3.08 0.90
C SER A 71 -6.39 -2.88 0.05
N ILE A 72 -6.81 -1.63 -0.16
CA ILE A 72 -7.95 -1.30 -1.03
C ILE A 72 -7.64 -1.69 -2.49
N GLY A 73 -6.40 -1.49 -2.94
CA GLY A 73 -5.93 -1.93 -4.25
C GLY A 73 -6.03 -3.44 -4.48
N MET A 74 -6.02 -4.28 -3.42
CA MET A 74 -6.28 -5.71 -3.50
C MET A 74 -7.78 -6.05 -3.61
N GLY A 75 -8.67 -5.07 -3.42
CA GLY A 75 -10.12 -5.26 -3.49
C GLY A 75 -10.73 -5.77 -2.19
N ILE A 76 -10.18 -5.40 -1.03
CA ILE A 76 -10.72 -5.78 0.27
C ILE A 76 -12.14 -5.20 0.50
N ASP A 77 -12.87 -5.82 1.41
CA ASP A 77 -14.17 -5.33 1.87
C ASP A 77 -14.03 -4.01 2.65
N LEU A 78 -14.43 -2.90 2.03
CA LEU A 78 -14.37 -1.57 2.64
C LEU A 78 -15.30 -1.41 3.84
N ASN A 79 -16.38 -2.19 3.93
CA ASN A 79 -17.29 -2.18 5.08
C ASN A 79 -16.56 -2.71 6.31
N LYS A 80 -15.88 -3.86 6.16
CA LYS A 80 -15.03 -4.43 7.23
C LYS A 80 -13.84 -3.53 7.56
N MET A 81 -13.24 -2.86 6.56
CA MET A 81 -12.15 -1.93 6.81
C MET A 81 -12.63 -0.73 7.65
N MET A 82 -13.76 -0.12 7.30
CA MET A 82 -14.32 0.99 8.08
C MET A 82 -14.69 0.56 9.50
N ALA A 83 -15.36 -0.60 9.65
CA ALA A 83 -15.67 -1.19 10.95
C ALA A 83 -14.40 -1.41 11.80
N GLU A 84 -13.32 -1.91 11.20
CA GLU A 84 -12.04 -2.11 11.88
C GLU A 84 -11.44 -0.79 12.38
N LEU A 85 -11.41 0.25 11.54
CA LEU A 85 -10.90 1.58 11.93
C LEU A 85 -11.74 2.23 13.04
N MET A 86 -13.04 1.92 13.08
CA MET A 86 -13.96 2.37 14.12
C MET A 86 -13.93 1.50 15.38
N GLY A 87 -13.10 0.45 15.43
CA GLY A 87 -12.97 -0.44 16.59
C GLY A 87 -14.13 -1.42 16.78
N LYS A 88 -14.87 -1.74 15.70
CA LYS A 88 -16.07 -2.58 15.75
C LYS A 88 -15.75 -4.06 15.60
N ALA A 89 -16.60 -4.92 16.18
CA ALA A 89 -16.41 -6.37 16.21
C ALA A 89 -16.44 -7.03 14.81
N THR A 90 -17.06 -6.37 13.83
CA THR A 90 -17.19 -6.83 12.44
C THR A 90 -16.00 -6.44 11.56
N GLY A 91 -14.99 -5.77 12.11
CA GLY A 91 -13.75 -5.46 11.41
C GLY A 91 -12.90 -6.69 11.10
N PHE A 92 -11.92 -6.55 10.20
CA PHE A 92 -11.01 -7.62 9.81
C PHE A 92 -10.30 -8.32 10.98
N CYS A 93 -9.95 -7.54 12.01
CA CYS A 93 -9.26 -7.99 13.21
C CYS A 93 -10.16 -7.82 14.43
N LYS A 94 -11.49 -7.86 14.22
CA LYS A 94 -12.52 -7.68 15.25
C LYS A 94 -12.37 -6.36 16.04
N GLY A 95 -11.84 -5.31 15.41
CA GLY A 95 -11.62 -3.99 16.02
C GLY A 95 -10.33 -3.86 16.83
N LYS A 96 -9.48 -4.90 16.89
CA LYS A 96 -8.21 -4.88 17.65
C LYS A 96 -7.07 -4.17 16.90
N GLY A 97 -7.08 -4.24 15.57
CA GLY A 97 -5.99 -3.79 14.73
C GLY A 97 -6.09 -2.31 14.35
N GLY A 98 -7.29 -1.82 14.12
CA GLY A 98 -7.52 -0.43 13.71
C GLY A 98 -6.77 -0.06 12.42
N SER A 99 -6.42 1.21 12.30
CA SER A 99 -5.91 1.79 11.04
C SER A 99 -4.59 1.16 10.54
N MET A 100 -3.69 0.72 11.42
CA MET A 100 -2.34 0.28 11.03
C MET A 100 -2.21 -1.22 10.77
N HIS A 101 -3.25 -2.01 11.06
CA HIS A 101 -3.15 -3.47 11.16
C HIS A 101 -4.27 -4.18 10.38
N ILE A 102 -4.61 -3.67 9.19
CA ILE A 102 -5.51 -4.38 8.27
C ILE A 102 -4.81 -5.65 7.77
N VAL A 103 -5.47 -6.79 8.00
CA VAL A 103 -5.01 -8.14 7.66
C VAL A 103 -6.14 -8.88 6.94
N ASP A 104 -5.82 -9.55 5.84
CA ASP A 104 -6.72 -10.48 5.15
C ASP A 104 -5.87 -11.59 4.53
N VAL A 105 -5.59 -12.62 5.34
CA VAL A 105 -4.66 -13.70 4.97
C VAL A 105 -5.19 -14.49 3.78
N ASP A 106 -6.51 -14.68 3.69
CA ASP A 106 -7.15 -15.43 2.61
C ASP A 106 -7.02 -14.70 1.27
N ALA A 107 -7.06 -13.36 1.29
CA ALA A 107 -6.76 -12.52 0.13
C ALA A 107 -5.27 -12.34 -0.17
N GLY A 108 -4.37 -12.95 0.62
CA GLY A 108 -2.92 -12.85 0.47
C GLY A 108 -2.28 -11.65 1.18
N ASN A 109 -3.04 -10.85 1.94
CA ASN A 109 -2.51 -9.79 2.78
C ASN A 109 -2.06 -10.37 4.14
N LEU A 110 -0.76 -10.63 4.27
CA LEU A 110 -0.15 -11.16 5.50
C LEU A 110 -0.13 -10.14 6.65
N GLY A 111 -0.56 -8.91 6.39
CA GLY A 111 -0.83 -7.90 7.40
C GLY A 111 -0.05 -6.61 7.20
N SER A 112 -0.72 -5.52 7.56
CA SER A 112 -0.10 -4.22 7.81
C SER A 112 0.55 -4.21 9.20
N ASN A 113 1.77 -3.66 9.31
CA ASN A 113 2.48 -3.57 10.59
C ASN A 113 2.92 -2.14 10.95
N GLY A 114 2.79 -1.84 12.24
CA GLY A 114 3.26 -0.60 12.87
C GLY A 114 4.79 -0.52 13.03
N VAL A 115 5.48 -1.67 13.00
CA VAL A 115 6.92 -1.77 13.20
C VAL A 115 7.64 -1.36 11.92
N VAL A 116 8.43 -0.29 11.96
CA VAL A 116 9.21 0.14 10.79
C VAL A 116 10.13 -0.99 10.35
N GLY A 117 10.00 -1.39 9.07
CA GLY A 117 10.78 -2.49 8.51
C GLY A 117 10.35 -3.89 8.97
N GLY A 118 9.21 -4.05 9.65
CA GLY A 118 8.74 -5.36 10.14
C GLY A 118 8.45 -6.38 9.04
N GLY A 119 7.95 -5.92 7.88
CA GLY A 119 7.69 -6.79 6.72
C GLY A 119 8.96 -7.35 6.07
N LEU A 120 10.10 -6.67 6.21
CA LEU A 120 11.34 -6.97 5.47
C LEU A 120 11.96 -8.33 5.85
N THR A 121 11.67 -8.83 7.05
CA THR A 121 12.10 -10.16 7.51
C THR A 121 11.00 -11.22 7.40
N LEU A 122 9.72 -10.82 7.39
CA LEU A 122 8.58 -11.72 7.20
C LEU A 122 8.45 -12.18 5.73
N ALA A 123 8.59 -11.25 4.78
CA ALA A 123 8.44 -11.55 3.36
C ALA A 123 9.43 -12.62 2.84
N PRO A 124 10.73 -12.62 3.22
CA PRO A 124 11.63 -13.72 2.88
C PRO A 124 11.14 -15.08 3.38
N GLY A 125 10.57 -15.18 4.59
CA GLY A 125 10.02 -16.44 5.12
C GLY A 125 8.82 -16.95 4.31
N ALA A 126 7.90 -16.04 3.96
CA ALA A 126 6.77 -16.35 3.10
C ALA A 126 7.22 -16.79 1.69
N ALA A 127 8.22 -16.12 1.12
CA ALA A 127 8.77 -16.44 -0.20
C ALA A 127 9.58 -17.75 -0.20
N LEU A 128 10.27 -18.07 0.90
CA LEU A 128 10.88 -19.38 1.11
C LEU A 128 9.83 -20.48 1.04
N THR A 129 8.66 -20.27 1.66
CA THR A 129 7.55 -21.22 1.58
C THR A 129 7.09 -21.43 0.13
N GLN A 130 6.92 -20.35 -0.63
CA GLN A 130 6.51 -20.44 -2.04
C GLN A 130 7.53 -21.22 -2.88
N LYS A 131 8.82 -20.93 -2.67
CA LYS A 131 9.92 -21.63 -3.35
C LYS A 131 9.99 -23.11 -2.96
N TYR A 132 9.92 -23.42 -1.67
CA TYR A 132 10.05 -24.78 -1.14
C TYR A 132 8.89 -25.67 -1.59
N LYS A 133 7.66 -25.13 -1.55
CA LYS A 133 6.44 -25.83 -2.00
C LYS A 133 6.22 -25.75 -3.51
N LYS A 134 7.07 -25.02 -4.26
CA LYS A 134 6.99 -24.84 -5.72
C LYS A 134 5.62 -24.32 -6.18
N THR A 135 5.05 -23.37 -5.45
CA THR A 135 3.71 -22.82 -5.75
C THR A 135 3.70 -21.92 -6.98
N GLY A 136 4.87 -21.42 -7.40
CA GLY A 136 5.00 -20.41 -8.47
C GLY A 136 4.58 -19.01 -8.04
N LYS A 137 4.18 -18.81 -6.78
CA LYS A 137 3.73 -17.52 -6.23
C LYS A 137 4.91 -16.70 -5.71
N ILE A 138 4.70 -15.39 -5.64
CA ILE A 138 5.69 -14.42 -5.16
C ILE A 138 5.20 -13.70 -3.91
N VAL A 139 6.08 -12.91 -3.31
CA VAL A 139 5.75 -12.02 -2.21
C VAL A 139 6.15 -10.59 -2.55
N LEU A 140 5.22 -9.64 -2.46
CA LEU A 140 5.52 -8.21 -2.50
C LEU A 140 5.66 -7.68 -1.07
N CYS A 141 6.85 -7.18 -0.75
CA CYS A 141 7.17 -6.56 0.53
C CYS A 141 7.14 -5.04 0.40
N SER A 142 6.08 -4.39 0.85
CA SER A 142 5.98 -2.93 0.88
C SER A 142 6.76 -2.34 2.06
N PHE A 143 7.50 -1.25 1.81
CA PHE A 143 8.21 -0.46 2.81
C PHE A 143 8.41 0.99 2.34
N GLY A 144 8.74 1.89 3.26
CA GLY A 144 9.05 3.30 2.95
C GLY A 144 10.55 3.59 2.89
N ASP A 145 10.93 4.75 2.38
CA ASP A 145 12.34 5.20 2.29
C ASP A 145 13.06 5.17 3.65
N GLY A 146 12.38 5.59 4.72
CA GLY A 146 12.93 5.50 6.08
C GLY A 146 13.29 4.08 6.51
N ALA A 147 12.43 3.11 6.20
CA ALA A 147 12.63 1.70 6.56
C ALA A 147 13.81 1.05 5.81
N SER A 148 14.26 1.64 4.69
CA SER A 148 15.45 1.17 3.98
C SER A 148 16.75 1.31 4.79
N ASN A 149 16.73 2.10 5.87
CA ASN A 149 17.87 2.28 6.78
C ASN A 149 17.87 1.31 7.97
N GLU A 150 16.82 0.51 8.13
CA GLU A 150 16.75 -0.50 9.21
C GLU A 150 17.65 -1.70 8.89
N GLY A 151 18.18 -2.34 9.94
CA GLY A 151 18.95 -3.58 9.80
C GLY A 151 18.15 -4.69 9.09
N SER A 152 16.84 -4.74 9.33
CA SER A 152 15.93 -5.70 8.70
C SER A 152 15.89 -5.59 7.18
N PHE A 153 16.10 -4.41 6.60
CA PHE A 153 16.26 -4.24 5.15
C PHE A 153 17.48 -5.02 4.65
N HIS A 154 18.63 -4.80 5.28
CA HIS A 154 19.89 -5.43 4.89
C HIS A 154 19.82 -6.95 5.04
N GLU A 155 19.28 -7.43 6.16
CA GLU A 155 19.12 -8.86 6.44
C GLU A 155 18.17 -9.54 5.45
N GLY A 156 16.98 -8.97 5.26
CA GLY A 156 15.92 -9.54 4.41
C GLY A 156 16.31 -9.59 2.93
N VAL A 157 16.87 -8.50 2.41
CA VAL A 157 17.31 -8.41 1.01
C VAL A 157 18.49 -9.34 0.75
N ASN A 158 19.48 -9.35 1.64
CA ASN A 158 20.65 -10.23 1.50
C ASN A 158 20.27 -11.71 1.51
N LEU A 159 19.46 -12.14 2.48
CA LEU A 159 19.02 -13.54 2.57
C LEU A 159 18.23 -13.95 1.32
N SER A 160 17.31 -13.08 0.88
CA SER A 160 16.51 -13.31 -0.32
C SER A 160 17.36 -13.42 -1.58
N SER A 161 18.43 -12.62 -1.69
CA SER A 161 19.38 -12.68 -2.79
C SER A 161 20.13 -14.02 -2.82
N VAL A 162 20.79 -14.37 -1.71
CA VAL A 162 21.59 -15.61 -1.59
C VAL A 162 20.74 -16.83 -1.90
N TRP A 163 19.50 -16.85 -1.44
CA TRP A 163 18.59 -17.97 -1.64
C TRP A 163 17.76 -17.86 -2.91
N LYS A 164 17.91 -16.81 -3.72
CA LYS A 164 17.07 -16.52 -4.91
C LYS A 164 15.58 -16.70 -4.60
N LEU A 165 15.10 -16.00 -3.58
CA LEU A 165 13.70 -16.05 -3.17
C LEU A 165 12.83 -15.16 -4.08
N PRO A 166 11.57 -15.55 -4.34
CA PRO A 166 10.65 -14.77 -5.17
C PRO A 166 10.03 -13.59 -4.39
N VAL A 167 10.84 -12.58 -4.07
CA VAL A 167 10.41 -11.37 -3.34
C VAL A 167 10.57 -10.12 -4.19
N ILE A 168 9.51 -9.32 -4.32
CA ILE A 168 9.61 -7.93 -4.75
C ILE A 168 9.71 -7.07 -3.50
N PHE A 169 10.86 -6.45 -3.27
CA PHE A 169 11.00 -5.39 -2.28
C PHE A 169 10.50 -4.10 -2.92
N TYR A 170 9.35 -3.60 -2.49
CA TYR A 170 8.68 -2.44 -3.07
C TYR A 170 8.75 -1.24 -2.13
N CYS A 171 9.58 -0.26 -2.49
CA CYS A 171 9.77 0.97 -1.74
C CYS A 171 8.83 2.07 -2.25
N GLU A 172 7.88 2.48 -1.42
CA GLU A 172 7.14 3.73 -1.61
C GLU A 172 7.96 4.89 -1.01
N ASN A 173 8.80 5.49 -1.85
CA ASN A 173 9.67 6.60 -1.42
C ASN A 173 8.89 7.91 -1.50
N ASN A 174 8.37 8.37 -0.36
CA ASN A 174 7.71 9.67 -0.21
C ASN A 174 8.62 10.77 0.35
N LEU A 175 9.93 10.54 0.24
CA LEU A 175 11.02 11.41 0.65
C LEU A 175 11.25 11.56 2.15
N TYR A 176 10.33 11.11 3.01
CA TYR A 176 10.36 11.42 4.43
C TYR A 176 10.11 10.21 5.35
N GLY A 177 11.11 9.86 6.16
CA GLY A 177 10.92 9.07 7.37
C GLY A 177 10.40 9.94 8.52
N MET A 178 9.08 9.96 8.72
CA MET A 178 8.41 10.94 9.61
C MET A 178 8.88 12.38 9.26
N SER A 179 9.67 13.05 10.09
CA SER A 179 10.15 14.41 9.82
C SER A 179 11.51 14.48 9.09
N THR A 180 12.15 13.33 8.87
CA THR A 180 13.51 13.25 8.34
C THR A 180 13.49 13.03 6.84
N HIS A 181 13.87 14.05 6.07
CA HIS A 181 14.05 13.93 4.63
C HIS A 181 15.17 12.92 4.31
N HIS A 182 14.96 12.07 3.31
CA HIS A 182 15.84 10.94 3.00
C HIS A 182 17.31 11.35 2.75
N THR A 183 17.54 12.54 2.16
CA THR A 183 18.91 13.06 1.92
C THR A 183 19.70 13.36 3.19
N LYS A 184 19.05 13.44 4.36
CA LYS A 184 19.74 13.64 5.64
C LYS A 184 20.30 12.34 6.22
N VAL A 185 19.82 11.19 5.73
CA VAL A 185 20.13 9.86 6.30
C VAL A 185 20.61 8.86 5.25
N MET A 186 20.55 9.21 3.96
CA MET A 186 21.05 8.40 2.86
C MET A 186 22.04 9.20 2.01
N ASN A 187 23.24 8.64 1.82
CA ASN A 187 24.24 9.22 0.91
C ASN A 187 24.03 8.79 -0.55
N VAL A 188 23.39 7.64 -0.77
CA VAL A 188 22.92 7.23 -2.11
C VAL A 188 21.68 8.04 -2.47
N LYS A 189 21.52 8.34 -3.77
CA LYS A 189 20.41 9.17 -4.26
C LYS A 189 19.08 8.42 -4.20
N ASN A 190 19.10 7.14 -4.53
CA ASN A 190 17.92 6.30 -4.64
C ASN A 190 18.04 5.08 -3.71
N VAL A 191 16.91 4.63 -3.16
CA VAL A 191 16.87 3.34 -2.45
C VAL A 191 17.23 2.21 -3.41
N ALA A 192 16.79 2.29 -4.68
CA ALA A 192 17.09 1.33 -5.74
C ALA A 192 18.60 1.16 -6.01
N ASP A 193 19.44 2.17 -5.72
CA ASP A 193 20.89 2.09 -5.89
C ASP A 193 21.51 1.02 -4.96
N ARG A 194 20.85 0.75 -3.81
CA ARG A 194 21.28 -0.28 -2.84
C ARG A 194 21.15 -1.71 -3.36
N ALA A 195 20.39 -1.96 -4.42
CA ALA A 195 20.23 -3.31 -4.99
C ALA A 195 21.57 -3.91 -5.44
N SER A 196 22.46 -3.05 -5.97
CA SER A 196 23.76 -3.46 -6.48
C SER A 196 24.65 -4.12 -5.41
N SER A 197 24.56 -3.71 -4.14
CA SER A 197 25.34 -4.32 -3.05
C SER A 197 24.90 -5.75 -2.71
N TYR A 198 23.71 -6.16 -3.15
CA TYR A 198 23.18 -7.52 -2.96
C TYR A 198 23.20 -8.34 -4.24
N GLY A 199 23.67 -7.78 -5.36
CA GLY A 199 23.67 -8.47 -6.66
C GLY A 199 22.27 -8.74 -7.23
N ILE A 200 21.29 -7.88 -6.93
CA ILE A 200 19.90 -8.04 -7.40
C ILE A 200 19.51 -6.94 -8.38
N GLN A 201 18.47 -7.17 -9.18
CA GLN A 201 17.95 -6.17 -10.10
C GLN A 201 17.15 -5.10 -9.36
N SER A 202 17.15 -3.87 -9.88
CA SER A 202 16.25 -2.82 -9.39
C SER A 202 15.64 -1.96 -10.49
N PHE A 203 14.49 -1.37 -10.15
CA PHE A 203 13.76 -0.42 -10.99
C PHE A 203 13.42 0.83 -10.19
N ILE A 204 13.49 1.99 -10.84
CA ILE A 204 12.91 3.24 -10.33
C ILE A 204 11.73 3.58 -11.23
N VAL A 205 10.60 3.91 -10.64
CA VAL A 205 9.38 4.28 -11.36
C VAL A 205 8.78 5.57 -10.80
N ASP A 206 8.16 6.37 -11.66
CA ASP A 206 7.32 7.49 -11.25
C ASP A 206 6.08 6.94 -10.55
N GLY A 207 5.98 7.10 -9.23
CA GLY A 207 4.88 6.61 -8.41
C GLY A 207 3.56 7.33 -8.66
N TYR A 208 3.55 8.43 -9.43
CA TYR A 208 2.33 9.10 -9.88
C TYR A 208 1.83 8.55 -11.23
N ASP A 209 2.63 7.72 -11.92
CA ASP A 209 2.25 7.06 -13.16
C ASP A 209 1.71 5.65 -12.91
N ALA A 210 0.40 5.56 -12.71
CA ALA A 210 -0.25 4.30 -12.35
C ALA A 210 -0.01 3.16 -13.37
N VAL A 211 0.04 3.51 -14.66
CA VAL A 211 0.35 2.56 -15.74
C VAL A 211 1.80 2.07 -15.64
N ALA A 212 2.76 2.99 -15.45
CA ALA A 212 4.16 2.62 -15.33
C ALA A 212 4.44 1.80 -14.06
N VAL A 213 3.78 2.10 -12.94
CA VAL A 213 3.86 1.32 -11.70
C VAL A 213 3.37 -0.11 -11.96
N TYR A 214 2.19 -0.27 -12.55
CA TYR A 214 1.64 -1.59 -12.89
C TYR A 214 2.59 -2.40 -13.78
N GLU A 215 3.08 -1.82 -14.87
CA GLU A 215 3.99 -2.50 -15.79
C GLU A 215 5.33 -2.87 -15.13
N THR A 216 5.87 -1.98 -14.28
CA THR A 216 7.13 -2.20 -13.56
C THR A 216 7.01 -3.33 -12.56
N VAL A 217 5.94 -3.37 -11.77
CA VAL A 217 5.72 -4.43 -10.79
C VAL A 217 5.42 -5.76 -11.48
N LYS A 218 4.65 -5.76 -12.58
CA LYS A 218 4.41 -6.95 -13.39
C LYS A 218 5.72 -7.55 -13.91
N LYS A 219 6.62 -6.71 -14.42
CA LYS A 219 7.97 -7.12 -14.85
C LYS A 219 8.81 -7.67 -13.69
N ALA A 220 8.80 -7.01 -12.53
CA ALA A 220 9.50 -7.48 -11.35
C ALA A 220 8.98 -8.86 -10.88
N ALA A 221 7.66 -9.06 -10.95
CA ALA A 221 7.03 -10.33 -10.63
C ALA A 221 7.44 -11.45 -11.59
N GLU A 222 7.50 -11.18 -12.90
CA GLU A 222 8.00 -12.14 -13.89
C GLU A 222 9.43 -12.59 -13.61
N ILE A 223 10.33 -11.68 -13.23
CA ILE A 223 11.71 -12.00 -12.84
C ILE A 223 11.73 -12.92 -11.62
N CYS A 224 10.95 -12.59 -10.59
CA CYS A 224 10.81 -13.41 -9.38
C CYS A 224 10.29 -14.81 -9.69
N ARG A 225 9.24 -14.93 -10.53
CA ARG A 225 8.64 -16.22 -10.92
C ARG A 225 9.57 -17.08 -11.77
N LYS A 226 10.46 -16.48 -12.57
CA LYS A 226 11.53 -17.20 -13.30
C LYS A 226 12.63 -17.75 -12.38
N GLY A 227 12.61 -17.41 -11.09
CA GLY A 227 13.62 -17.86 -10.13
C GLY A 227 14.96 -17.13 -10.25
N GLU A 228 14.96 -15.95 -10.89
CA GLU A 228 16.15 -15.12 -11.06
C GLU A 228 16.56 -14.40 -9.75
N GLY A 229 15.73 -14.50 -8.71
CA GLY A 229 15.94 -13.91 -7.39
C GLY A 229 15.00 -12.74 -7.13
N PRO A 230 15.22 -12.03 -6.01
CA PRO A 230 14.36 -10.91 -5.64
C PRO A 230 14.66 -9.68 -6.50
N VAL A 231 13.72 -8.74 -6.51
CA VAL A 231 13.83 -7.46 -7.24
C VAL A 231 13.51 -6.30 -6.29
N LEU A 232 14.27 -5.22 -6.37
CA LEU A 232 13.98 -3.97 -5.65
C LEU A 232 13.30 -2.95 -6.59
N VAL A 233 12.08 -2.55 -6.29
CA VAL A 233 11.37 -1.49 -7.01
C VAL A 233 11.25 -0.27 -6.10
N GLU A 234 11.63 0.91 -6.59
CA GLU A 234 11.43 2.17 -5.90
C GLU A 234 10.44 3.05 -6.68
N ALA A 235 9.24 3.21 -6.12
CA ALA A 235 8.25 4.14 -6.61
C ALA A 235 8.47 5.50 -5.94
N LYS A 236 8.80 6.51 -6.75
CA LYS A 236 8.96 7.90 -6.30
C LYS A 236 7.57 8.52 -6.17
N THR A 237 7.13 8.75 -4.95
CA THR A 237 5.77 9.22 -4.64
C THR A 237 5.83 10.34 -3.60
N TYR A 238 4.69 10.79 -3.08
CA TYR A 238 4.67 11.79 -2.03
C TYR A 238 3.40 11.71 -1.19
N ARG A 239 3.53 11.78 0.14
CA ARG A 239 2.37 11.82 1.04
C ARG A 239 1.92 13.25 1.27
N TRP A 240 0.64 13.54 1.04
CA TRP A 240 0.14 14.92 1.15
C TRP A 240 -0.14 15.35 2.59
N ALA A 241 -0.66 14.42 3.40
CA ALA A 241 -0.90 14.64 4.82
C ALA A 241 0.41 14.59 5.63
N GLY A 242 0.32 14.96 6.92
CA GLY A 242 1.36 14.70 7.92
C GLY A 242 1.73 13.21 8.00
N HIS A 243 2.77 12.88 8.78
CA HIS A 243 3.17 11.49 8.99
C HIS A 243 1.98 10.64 9.49
N SER A 244 1.30 11.11 10.53
CA SER A 244 0.05 10.57 11.04
C SER A 244 -0.96 11.72 11.21
N LYS A 245 -2.22 11.40 11.52
CA LYS A 245 -3.25 12.43 11.76
C LYS A 245 -2.92 13.40 12.90
N SER A 246 -2.09 12.97 13.84
CA SER A 246 -1.64 13.81 14.96
C SER A 246 -0.39 14.65 14.63
N ASP A 247 0.24 14.46 13.46
CA ASP A 247 1.43 15.21 13.04
C ASP A 247 1.05 16.54 12.39
N LYS A 248 1.54 17.64 12.98
CA LYS A 248 1.34 19.02 12.51
C LYS A 248 2.16 19.40 11.28
N ASN A 249 3.07 18.52 10.82
CA ASN A 249 3.85 18.72 9.59
C ASN A 249 4.74 19.99 9.59
N LEU A 250 5.54 20.20 10.64
CA LEU A 250 6.38 21.40 10.79
C LEU A 250 7.72 21.36 10.03
N TYR A 251 7.91 20.37 9.15
CA TYR A 251 9.21 20.05 8.51
C TYR A 251 9.17 20.09 6.97
N ARG A 252 8.01 20.39 6.38
CA ARG A 252 7.79 20.53 4.93
C ARG A 252 7.17 21.89 4.66
N THR A 253 7.52 22.52 3.53
CA THR A 253 6.89 23.77 3.13
C THR A 253 5.55 23.49 2.44
N GLN A 254 4.64 24.46 2.49
CA GLN A 254 3.37 24.36 1.75
C GLN A 254 3.61 24.30 0.24
N GLU A 255 4.58 25.09 -0.25
CA GLU A 255 5.02 25.13 -1.65
C GLU A 255 5.49 23.75 -2.15
N GLU A 256 6.28 23.03 -1.34
CA GLU A 256 6.72 21.68 -1.68
C GLU A 256 5.51 20.75 -1.84
N ILE A 257 4.60 20.74 -0.86
CA ILE A 257 3.41 19.88 -0.87
C ILE A 257 2.52 20.19 -2.08
N ASP A 258 2.27 21.46 -2.37
CA ASP A 258 1.39 21.84 -3.48
C ASP A 258 2.02 21.49 -4.84
N SER A 259 3.35 21.59 -4.99
CA SER A 259 4.04 21.13 -6.20
C SER A 259 3.91 19.61 -6.45
N TRP A 260 3.69 18.83 -5.39
CA TRP A 260 3.41 17.39 -5.50
C TRP A 260 1.94 17.11 -5.79
N LYS A 261 1.01 17.91 -5.23
CA LYS A 261 -0.42 17.80 -5.54
C LYS A 261 -0.73 18.10 -7.00
N GLU A 262 0.00 19.02 -7.63
CA GLU A 262 -0.12 19.30 -9.07
C GLU A 262 0.14 18.07 -9.96
N LYS A 263 0.80 17.04 -9.43
CA LYS A 263 1.13 15.80 -10.14
C LYS A 263 0.11 14.68 -9.92
N ASP A 264 -1.00 14.93 -9.20
CA ASP A 264 -1.95 13.91 -8.72
C ASP A 264 -2.16 12.74 -9.68
N GLY A 265 -1.79 11.54 -9.22
CA GLY A 265 -1.78 10.33 -10.03
C GLY A 265 -3.18 9.87 -10.39
N LEU A 266 -4.18 10.21 -9.56
CA LEU A 266 -5.59 9.96 -9.84
C LEU A 266 -6.05 10.76 -11.06
N ILE A 267 -5.75 12.07 -11.06
CA ILE A 267 -6.08 12.96 -12.18
C ILE A 267 -5.29 12.59 -13.43
N LYS A 268 -4.01 12.22 -13.28
CA LYS A 268 -3.18 11.76 -14.41
C LYS A 268 -3.76 10.50 -15.06
N LEU A 269 -4.19 9.51 -14.29
CA LEU A 269 -4.82 8.30 -14.81
C LEU A 269 -6.18 8.60 -15.47
N ARG A 270 -7.02 9.43 -14.82
CA ARG A 270 -8.30 9.89 -15.37
C ARG A 270 -8.15 10.50 -16.76
N ASN A 271 -7.23 11.46 -16.89
CA ASN A 271 -6.95 12.12 -18.16
C ASN A 271 -6.42 11.13 -19.21
N LYS A 272 -5.62 10.15 -18.79
CA LYS A 272 -5.11 9.13 -19.70
C LYS A 272 -6.21 8.23 -20.25
N ILE A 273 -7.19 7.86 -19.42
CA ILE A 273 -8.36 7.07 -19.83
C ILE A 273 -9.18 7.83 -20.88
N LEU A 274 -9.40 9.13 -20.67
CA LEU A 274 -10.09 9.99 -21.63
C LEU A 274 -9.31 10.13 -22.95
N GLU A 275 -8.00 10.37 -22.88
CA GLU A 275 -7.12 10.49 -24.05
C GLU A 275 -7.15 9.23 -24.92
N LEU A 276 -7.20 8.05 -24.29
CA LEU A 276 -7.26 6.75 -24.97
C LEU A 276 -8.67 6.41 -25.49
N GLY A 277 -9.69 7.22 -25.20
CA GLY A 277 -11.09 6.92 -25.53
C GLY A 277 -11.62 5.69 -24.79
N TYR A 278 -11.04 5.36 -23.63
CA TYR A 278 -11.44 4.20 -22.84
C TYR A 278 -12.70 4.46 -22.02
N ALA A 279 -13.02 5.72 -21.71
CA ALA A 279 -14.31 6.13 -21.18
C ALA A 279 -14.63 7.56 -21.62
N SER A 280 -15.91 7.93 -21.56
CA SER A 280 -16.34 9.33 -21.64
C SER A 280 -16.24 10.03 -20.27
N GLU A 281 -16.39 11.35 -20.29
CA GLU A 281 -16.45 12.16 -19.07
C GLU A 281 -17.63 11.73 -18.19
N GLU A 282 -18.78 11.46 -18.79
CA GLU A 282 -19.99 11.00 -18.10
C GLU A 282 -19.83 9.60 -17.49
N GLU A 283 -19.13 8.69 -18.18
CA GLU A 283 -18.85 7.34 -17.66
C GLU A 283 -17.91 7.40 -16.43
N LEU A 284 -16.89 8.27 -16.46
CA LEU A 284 -15.99 8.46 -15.30
C LEU A 284 -16.70 9.15 -14.13
N GLN A 285 -17.54 10.14 -14.39
CA GLN A 285 -18.36 10.79 -13.34
C GLN A 285 -19.34 9.78 -12.71
N ALA A 286 -19.96 8.91 -13.50
CA ALA A 286 -20.82 7.86 -12.96
C ALA A 286 -20.05 6.88 -12.06
N LEU A 287 -18.81 6.55 -12.43
CA LEU A 287 -17.92 5.71 -11.63
C LEU A 287 -17.51 6.38 -10.30
N GLU A 288 -17.18 7.68 -10.34
CA GLU A 288 -16.87 8.49 -9.16
C GLU A 288 -18.07 8.53 -8.19
N LEU A 289 -19.29 8.71 -8.70
CA LEU A 289 -20.53 8.65 -7.90
C LEU A 289 -20.80 7.26 -7.32
N GLU A 290 -20.47 6.19 -8.05
CA GLU A 290 -20.53 4.83 -7.53
C GLU A 290 -19.58 4.65 -6.35
N VAL A 291 -18.34 5.15 -6.46
CA VAL A 291 -17.35 5.11 -5.38
C VAL A 291 -17.85 5.88 -4.16
N GLU A 292 -18.40 7.08 -4.33
CA GLU A 292 -18.98 7.85 -3.23
C GLU A 292 -20.05 7.05 -2.47
N LYS A 293 -20.96 6.40 -3.20
CA LYS A 293 -21.98 5.53 -2.61
C LYS A 293 -21.37 4.35 -1.85
N ILE A 294 -20.34 3.70 -2.39
CA ILE A 294 -19.64 2.59 -1.71
C ILE A 294 -19.02 3.08 -0.39
N ILE A 295 -18.42 4.27 -0.36
CA ILE A 295 -17.86 4.83 0.87
C ILE A 295 -18.95 5.18 1.89
N GLU A 296 -20.09 5.70 1.45
CA GLU A 296 -21.24 5.96 2.32
C GLU A 296 -21.81 4.66 2.93
N GLU A 297 -21.94 3.61 2.13
CA GLU A 297 -22.36 2.28 2.60
C GLU A 297 -21.38 1.71 3.63
N ALA A 298 -20.07 1.86 3.42
CA ALA A 298 -19.05 1.43 4.38
C ALA A 298 -19.11 2.22 5.69
N VAL A 299 -19.36 3.53 5.61
CA VAL A 299 -19.60 4.38 6.78
C VAL A 299 -20.83 3.91 7.55
N GLU A 300 -21.95 3.71 6.87
CA GLU A 300 -23.19 3.27 7.50
C GLU A 300 -23.01 1.90 8.17
N PHE A 301 -22.33 0.96 7.49
CA PHE A 301 -21.99 -0.33 8.06
C PHE A 301 -21.13 -0.21 9.32
N GLY A 302 -20.07 0.60 9.28
CA GLY A 302 -19.20 0.82 10.43
C GLY A 302 -19.93 1.46 11.62
N MET A 303 -20.80 2.44 11.36
CA MET A 303 -21.62 3.10 12.38
C MET A 303 -22.62 2.16 13.05
N ASN A 304 -23.24 1.28 12.27
CA ASN A 304 -24.27 0.35 12.73
C ASN A 304 -23.70 -0.99 13.24
N SER A 305 -22.40 -1.21 13.09
CA SER A 305 -21.74 -2.42 13.57
C SER A 305 -21.65 -2.46 15.11
N PRO A 306 -21.76 -3.66 15.71
CA PRO A 306 -21.72 -3.81 17.16
C PRO A 306 -20.33 -3.50 17.72
N GLU A 307 -20.31 -2.97 18.94
CA GLU A 307 -19.10 -2.91 19.75
C GLU A 307 -18.60 -4.32 20.09
N PRO A 308 -17.28 -4.55 20.20
CA PRO A 308 -16.74 -5.82 20.65
C PRO A 308 -17.10 -6.09 22.13
N SER A 309 -17.29 -7.37 22.48
CA SER A 309 -17.37 -7.80 23.89
C SER A 309 -16.03 -7.59 24.60
N LEU A 310 -16.06 -7.41 25.93
CA LEU A 310 -14.83 -7.36 26.73
C LEU A 310 -14.05 -8.69 26.71
N ASP A 311 -14.73 -9.82 26.50
CA ASP A 311 -14.11 -11.15 26.43
C ASP A 311 -13.03 -11.22 25.32
N ILE A 312 -13.19 -10.40 24.28
CA ILE A 312 -12.28 -10.36 23.14
C ILE A 312 -10.85 -9.96 23.52
N LEU A 313 -10.66 -9.31 24.67
CA LEU A 313 -9.35 -8.88 25.16
C LEU A 313 -8.44 -10.07 25.47
N GLU A 314 -9.03 -11.20 25.86
CA GLU A 314 -8.30 -12.43 26.21
C GLU A 314 -8.29 -13.45 25.06
N GLU A 315 -9.15 -13.26 24.04
CA GLU A 315 -9.18 -14.07 22.83
C GLU A 315 -8.00 -13.78 21.89
N ASP A 316 -7.60 -14.79 21.11
CA ASP A 316 -6.57 -14.73 20.08
C ASP A 316 -5.14 -14.41 20.60
N ILE A 317 -4.91 -14.47 21.91
CA ILE A 317 -3.55 -14.34 22.50
C ILE A 317 -2.74 -15.63 22.22
N TYR A 318 -3.39 -16.78 22.39
CA TYR A 318 -2.89 -18.11 22.03
C TYR A 318 -3.98 -18.86 21.25
N ALA A 319 -3.65 -20.03 20.72
CA ALA A 319 -4.63 -20.85 20.00
C ALA A 319 -5.73 -21.43 20.90
N ASP A 320 -5.39 -21.73 22.16
CA ASP A 320 -6.25 -22.24 23.23
C ASP A 320 -5.82 -21.65 24.58
#